data_AF-A0A934TU94-F1
#
_entry.id   AF-A0A934TU94-F1
#
_cell.length_a   1.000
_cell.length_b   1.000
_cell.length_c   1.000
_cell.angle_alpha   90.00
_cell.angle_beta   90.00
_cell.angle_gamma   90.00
#
_symmetry.space_group_name_H-M   'P 1'
#
loop_
_entity.id
_entity.type
_entity.pdbx_description
1 polymer ?
#
loop_
_entity_poly.entity_id
_entity_poly.type
_entity_poly.pdbx_seq_one_letter_code
_entity_poly.pdbx_strand_id
1 'polypeptide(L)'
;MHAVPLLFASLLLAATAHARAQPADPLKSPACGAALAQLQAARDKHAAPAHVEALRSAAATTCLGQPDPPARPARSVQAPVAVPPPRIAPPSQPVPIAAPTPPPPPVAIDRPASPAVCDGGGCWVDDGTHLRRVPPDLRGPGGLCSNLGGQLYCP
;
A
#
# COMPACT_ATOMS: atom_id res chain seq x y z
N MET A 1 66.00 -13.21 -17.60
CA MET A 1 64.67 -13.55 -17.04
C MET A 1 64.37 -12.51 -15.95
N HIS A 2 63.12 -12.01 -15.81
CA HIS A 2 62.61 -11.04 -14.79
C HIS A 2 62.04 -9.68 -15.31
N ALA A 3 61.46 -9.61 -16.51
CA ALA A 3 60.81 -8.37 -17.01
C ALA A 3 59.26 -8.42 -17.06
N VAL A 4 58.62 -9.42 -16.45
CA VAL A 4 57.17 -9.68 -16.59
C VAL A 4 56.25 -9.10 -15.47
N PRO A 5 56.69 -8.74 -14.24
CA PRO A 5 55.73 -8.42 -13.18
C PRO A 5 55.22 -6.96 -13.20
N LEU A 6 55.83 -6.05 -13.98
CA LEU A 6 55.49 -4.62 -13.93
C LEU A 6 54.26 -4.22 -14.76
N LEU A 7 53.86 -5.01 -15.76
CA LEU A 7 52.73 -4.69 -16.64
C LEU A 7 51.35 -4.99 -16.01
N PHE A 8 51.29 -5.91 -15.04
CA PHE A 8 50.01 -6.26 -14.39
C PHE A 8 49.55 -5.21 -13.35
N ALA A 9 50.49 -4.47 -12.75
CA ALA A 9 50.15 -3.46 -11.74
C ALA A 9 49.46 -2.22 -12.36
N SER A 10 49.73 -1.90 -13.63
CA SER A 10 49.18 -0.71 -14.30
C SER A 10 47.73 -0.91 -14.75
N LEU A 11 47.32 -2.14 -15.10
CA LEU A 11 45.95 -2.41 -15.56
C LEU A 11 44.92 -2.38 -14.42
N LEU A 12 45.32 -2.69 -13.18
CA LEU A 12 44.43 -2.70 -12.02
C LEU A 12 44.06 -1.30 -11.51
N LEU A 13 44.87 -0.27 -11.78
CA LEU A 13 44.56 1.11 -11.37
C LEU A 13 43.56 1.82 -12.32
N ALA A 14 43.45 1.40 -13.58
CA ALA A 14 42.53 2.03 -14.53
C ALA A 14 41.06 1.58 -14.38
N ALA A 15 40.83 0.40 -13.79
CA ALA A 15 39.49 -0.18 -13.63
C ALA A 15 38.68 0.44 -12.47
N THR A 16 39.31 1.08 -11.49
CA THR A 16 38.61 1.66 -10.32
C THR A 16 38.02 3.04 -10.59
N ALA A 17 38.44 3.73 -11.66
CA ALA A 17 37.91 5.05 -12.02
C ALA A 17 36.50 4.97 -12.67
N HIS A 18 36.14 3.85 -13.29
CA HIS A 18 34.87 3.70 -14.01
C HIS A 18 33.68 3.29 -13.12
N ALA A 19 33.90 2.98 -11.84
CA ALA A 19 32.85 2.57 -10.92
C ALA A 19 32.12 3.74 -10.21
N ARG A 20 32.51 5.01 -10.47
CA ARG A 20 31.97 6.20 -9.76
C ARG A 20 30.93 6.99 -10.56
N ALA A 21 30.57 6.56 -11.76
CA ALA A 21 29.53 7.21 -12.57
C ALA A 21 28.19 6.45 -12.54
N GLN A 22 27.87 5.78 -11.44
CA GLN A 22 26.49 5.39 -11.16
C GLN A 22 25.73 6.69 -10.87
N PRO A 23 24.63 7.01 -11.59
CA PRO A 23 23.81 8.17 -11.27
C PRO A 23 23.41 8.05 -9.80
N ALA A 24 23.92 8.96 -8.98
CA ALA A 24 23.59 8.99 -7.56
C ALA A 24 22.07 9.07 -7.46
N ASP A 25 21.48 8.11 -6.76
CA ASP A 25 20.03 8.06 -6.52
C ASP A 25 19.57 9.44 -6.01
N PRO A 26 18.77 10.20 -6.78
CA PRO A 26 18.39 11.57 -6.43
C PRO A 26 17.64 11.64 -5.09
N LEU A 27 17.00 10.54 -4.68
CA LEU A 27 16.34 10.40 -3.39
C LEU A 27 17.32 10.40 -2.21
N LYS A 28 18.58 10.01 -2.44
CA LYS A 28 19.65 10.01 -1.43
C LYS A 28 20.52 11.27 -1.49
N SER A 29 20.15 12.25 -2.31
CA SER A 29 20.89 13.51 -2.39
C SER A 29 20.76 14.30 -1.08
N PRO A 30 21.82 15.03 -0.66
CA PRO A 30 21.76 15.88 0.53
C PRO A 30 20.71 16.98 0.40
N ALA A 31 20.40 17.42 -0.82
CA ALA A 31 19.34 18.39 -1.10
C ALA A 31 17.95 17.86 -0.76
N CYS A 32 17.64 16.61 -1.15
CA CYS A 32 16.37 15.97 -0.80
C CYS A 32 16.23 15.82 0.74
N GLY A 33 17.29 15.39 1.41
CA GLY A 33 17.30 15.30 2.89
C GLY A 33 17.02 16.64 3.57
N ALA A 34 17.64 17.72 3.10
CA ALA A 34 17.40 19.07 3.64
C ALA A 34 15.96 19.55 3.42
N ALA A 35 15.38 19.31 2.25
CA ALA A 35 14.00 19.69 1.95
C ALA A 35 12.99 18.93 2.82
N LEU A 36 13.20 17.63 3.04
CA LEU A 36 12.36 16.82 3.94
C LEU A 36 12.48 17.26 5.39
N ALA A 37 13.68 17.60 5.86
CA ALA A 37 13.88 18.12 7.22
C ALA A 37 13.13 19.43 7.46
N GLN A 38 13.09 20.33 6.48
CA GLN A 38 12.33 21.58 6.56
C GLN A 38 10.82 21.32 6.61
N LEU A 39 10.31 20.40 5.77
CA LEU A 39 8.90 20.01 5.79
C LEU A 39 8.51 19.39 7.13
N GLN A 40 9.35 18.52 7.69
CA GLN A 40 9.10 17.91 8.99
C GLN A 40 9.08 18.95 10.10
N ALA A 41 10.07 19.86 10.14
CA ALA A 41 10.12 20.94 11.12
C ALA A 41 8.88 21.86 11.05
N ALA A 42 8.33 22.10 9.85
CA ALA A 42 7.11 22.89 9.69
C ALA A 42 5.86 22.15 10.22
N ARG A 43 5.78 20.82 10.06
CA ARG A 43 4.71 19.99 10.62
C ARG A 43 4.76 19.94 12.14
N ASP A 44 5.96 19.75 12.69
CA ASP A 44 6.18 19.67 14.15
C ASP A 44 5.83 21.00 14.84
N LYS A 45 6.04 22.13 14.15
CA LYS A 45 5.67 23.47 14.63
C LYS A 45 4.20 23.84 14.37
N HIS A 46 3.39 22.93 13.82
CA HIS A 46 2.01 23.20 13.40
C HIS A 46 1.88 24.46 12.54
N ALA A 47 2.79 24.64 11.58
CA ALA A 47 2.74 25.78 10.67
C ALA A 47 1.44 25.81 9.87
N ALA A 48 1.10 26.99 9.32
CA ALA A 48 -0.11 27.18 8.54
C ALA A 48 -0.22 26.14 7.40
N PRO A 49 -1.42 25.59 7.11
CA PRO A 49 -1.58 24.53 6.10
C PRO A 49 -1.02 24.88 4.73
N ALA A 50 -1.19 26.15 4.29
CA ALA A 50 -0.63 26.64 3.03
C ALA A 50 0.91 26.60 2.99
N HIS A 51 1.57 26.85 4.12
CA HIS A 51 3.02 26.80 4.22
C HIS A 51 3.54 25.35 4.17
N VAL A 52 2.86 24.43 4.84
CA VAL A 52 3.19 23.00 4.80
C VAL A 52 3.02 22.45 3.38
N GLU A 53 1.97 22.85 2.66
CA GLU A 53 1.75 22.41 1.28
C GLU A 53 2.84 22.96 0.33
N ALA A 54 3.24 24.23 0.47
CA ALA A 54 4.32 24.80 -0.31
C ALA A 54 5.66 24.04 -0.09
N LEU A 55 5.97 23.67 1.15
CA LEU A 55 7.16 22.87 1.46
C LEU A 55 7.04 21.43 0.93
N ARG A 56 5.83 20.88 0.88
CA ARG A 56 5.57 19.56 0.29
C ARG A 56 5.87 19.56 -1.21
N SER A 57 5.36 20.54 -1.95
CA SER A 57 5.63 20.72 -3.38
C SER A 57 7.13 20.96 -3.64
N ALA A 58 7.78 21.78 -2.81
CA ALA A 58 9.22 22.02 -2.91
C ALA A 58 10.04 20.73 -2.70
N ALA A 59 9.75 19.97 -1.63
CA ALA A 59 10.43 18.70 -1.37
C ALA A 59 10.19 17.66 -2.48
N ALA A 60 8.96 17.57 -3.00
CA ALA A 60 8.64 16.69 -4.13
C ALA A 60 9.47 17.04 -5.38
N THR A 61 9.57 18.33 -5.70
CA THR A 61 10.36 18.81 -6.84
C THR A 61 11.85 18.50 -6.66
N THR A 62 12.40 18.75 -5.46
CA THR A 62 13.80 18.50 -5.16
C THR A 62 14.16 17.01 -5.13
N CYS A 63 13.28 16.14 -4.61
CA CYS A 63 13.57 14.72 -4.46
C CYS A 63 13.24 13.90 -5.72
N LEU A 64 12.15 14.22 -6.41
CA LEU A 64 11.62 13.41 -7.53
C LEU A 64 11.92 14.01 -8.90
N GLY A 65 12.42 15.25 -8.97
CA GLY A 65 12.71 15.93 -10.23
C GLY A 65 11.48 16.20 -11.11
N GLN A 66 10.28 15.91 -10.61
CA GLN A 66 9.03 16.21 -11.28
C GLN A 66 8.51 17.55 -10.74
N PRO A 67 8.36 18.58 -11.59
CA PRO A 67 7.57 19.74 -11.20
C PRO A 67 6.14 19.27 -10.88
N ASP A 68 5.49 19.96 -9.94
CA ASP A 68 4.14 19.66 -9.45
C ASP A 68 3.24 19.17 -10.61
N PRO A 69 2.56 18.01 -10.50
CA PRO A 69 1.65 17.57 -11.55
C PRO A 69 0.67 18.71 -11.84
N PRO A 70 0.34 18.97 -13.12
CA PRO A 70 -0.49 20.11 -13.49
C PRO A 70 -1.73 20.13 -12.61
N ALA A 71 -1.97 21.27 -11.96
CA ALA A 71 -3.06 21.45 -11.01
C ALA A 71 -4.32 20.80 -11.59
N ARG A 72 -4.74 19.68 -10.98
CA ARG A 72 -5.87 18.91 -11.49
C ARG A 72 -7.02 19.90 -11.65
N PRO A 73 -7.63 20.04 -12.85
CA PRO A 73 -8.64 21.06 -13.08
C PRO A 73 -9.68 20.95 -11.98
N ALA A 74 -9.90 22.07 -11.28
CA ALA A 74 -10.85 22.13 -10.18
C ALA A 74 -12.15 21.52 -10.69
N ARG A 75 -12.64 20.47 -10.02
CA ARG A 75 -13.97 19.93 -10.32
C ARG A 75 -14.92 21.11 -10.24
N SER A 76 -15.50 21.50 -11.38
CA SER A 76 -16.58 22.47 -11.40
C SER A 76 -17.62 22.01 -10.39
N VAL A 77 -17.88 22.85 -9.38
CA VAL A 77 -18.87 22.57 -8.35
C VAL A 77 -20.21 22.50 -9.07
N GLN A 78 -20.66 21.28 -9.36
CA GLN A 78 -21.98 21.07 -9.93
C GLN A 78 -22.99 21.37 -8.83
N ALA A 79 -23.91 22.29 -9.09
CA ALA A 79 -24.96 22.65 -8.14
C ALA A 79 -25.72 21.39 -7.71
N PRO A 80 -26.02 21.22 -6.40
CA PRO A 80 -26.78 20.07 -5.92
C PRO A 80 -28.09 19.93 -6.69
N VAL A 81 -28.36 18.74 -7.22
CA VAL A 81 -29.64 18.43 -7.85
C VAL A 81 -30.72 18.42 -6.76
N ALA A 82 -31.64 19.37 -6.81
CA ALA A 82 -32.79 19.41 -5.92
C ALA A 82 -33.75 18.27 -6.30
N VAL A 83 -33.67 17.17 -5.56
CA VAL A 83 -34.61 16.05 -5.69
C VAL A 83 -35.83 16.36 -4.79
N PRO A 84 -37.05 16.47 -5.34
CA PRO A 84 -38.23 16.67 -4.52
C PRO A 84 -38.45 15.47 -3.58
N PRO A 85 -38.94 15.70 -2.35
CA PRO A 85 -39.17 14.64 -1.38
C PRO A 85 -40.23 13.65 -1.91
N PRO A 86 -40.03 12.34 -1.72
CA PRO A 86 -41.00 11.35 -2.16
C PRO A 86 -42.33 11.57 -1.43
N ARG A 87 -43.44 11.64 -2.18
CA ARG A 87 -44.79 11.66 -1.61
C ARG A 87 -45.18 10.23 -1.26
N ILE A 88 -45.19 9.92 0.03
CA ILE A 88 -45.74 8.66 0.56
C ILE A 88 -47.25 8.85 0.67
N ALA A 89 -48.03 8.09 -0.11
CA ALA A 89 -49.48 8.05 0.06
C ALA A 89 -49.82 7.38 1.41
N PRO A 90 -50.76 7.91 2.20
CA PRO A 90 -51.18 7.27 3.44
C PRO A 90 -51.81 5.91 3.13
N PRO A 91 -51.49 4.85 3.90
CA PRO A 91 -52.09 3.54 3.69
C PRO A 91 -53.59 3.60 3.93
N SER A 92 -54.37 3.35 2.88
CA SER A 92 -55.81 3.11 3.00
C SER A 92 -56.01 1.67 3.50
N GLN A 93 -56.54 1.57 4.71
CA GLN A 93 -56.95 0.36 5.46
C GLN A 93 -55.84 -0.35 6.28
N PRO A 94 -56.13 -0.71 7.54
CA PRO A 94 -55.28 -1.61 8.31
C PRO A 94 -55.36 -3.01 7.72
N VAL A 95 -54.24 -3.49 7.19
CA VAL A 95 -54.08 -4.88 6.74
C VAL A 95 -54.03 -5.77 7.99
N PRO A 96 -54.78 -6.89 8.05
CA PRO A 96 -54.66 -7.86 9.12
C PRO A 96 -53.21 -8.33 9.27
N ILE A 97 -52.63 -8.20 10.46
CA ILE A 97 -51.27 -8.64 10.75
C ILE A 97 -51.25 -10.17 10.68
N ALA A 98 -50.54 -10.72 9.69
CA ALA A 98 -50.31 -12.16 9.59
C ALA A 98 -49.45 -12.63 10.78
N ALA A 99 -49.73 -13.84 11.27
CA ALA A 99 -48.97 -14.46 12.35
C ALA A 99 -47.47 -14.58 11.99
N PRO A 100 -46.55 -14.53 12.97
CA PRO A 100 -45.12 -14.64 12.73
C PRO A 100 -44.78 -15.95 12.00
N THR A 101 -44.17 -15.84 10.83
CA THR A 101 -43.62 -16.99 10.12
C THR A 101 -42.44 -17.55 10.93
N PRO A 102 -42.36 -18.87 11.17
CA PRO A 102 -41.21 -19.46 11.85
C PRO A 102 -39.92 -19.17 11.08
N PRO A 103 -38.78 -18.99 11.78
CA PRO A 103 -37.51 -18.77 11.13
C PRO A 103 -37.18 -19.93 10.19
N PRO A 104 -36.57 -19.66 9.03
CA PRO A 104 -36.13 -20.72 8.12
C PRO A 104 -35.12 -21.63 8.84
N PRO A 105 -35.06 -22.92 8.45
CA PRO A 105 -34.09 -23.84 9.02
C PRO A 105 -32.66 -23.32 8.78
N PRO A 106 -31.73 -23.55 9.72
CA PRO A 106 -30.35 -23.12 9.56
C PRO A 106 -29.75 -23.73 8.30
N VAL A 107 -29.28 -22.86 7.41
CA VAL A 107 -28.56 -23.27 6.19
C VAL A 107 -27.15 -23.67 6.60
N ALA A 108 -26.74 -24.89 6.27
CA ALA A 108 -25.35 -25.31 6.41
C ALA A 108 -24.49 -24.49 5.44
N ILE A 109 -23.73 -23.55 5.99
CA ILE A 109 -22.74 -22.79 5.23
C ILE A 109 -21.52 -23.70 5.07
N ASP A 110 -21.24 -24.11 3.84
CA ASP A 110 -20.03 -24.84 3.51
C ASP A 110 -18.83 -23.90 3.78
N ARG A 111 -18.05 -24.22 4.80
CA ARG A 111 -16.90 -23.40 5.20
C ARG A 111 -15.67 -23.96 4.49
N PRO A 112 -14.91 -23.13 3.78
CA PRO A 112 -13.63 -23.56 3.20
C PRO A 112 -12.77 -24.22 4.27
N ALA A 113 -12.14 -25.34 3.92
CA ALA A 113 -11.25 -26.05 4.82
C ALA A 113 -10.18 -25.09 5.36
N SER A 114 -9.95 -25.15 6.68
CA SER A 114 -8.87 -24.42 7.32
C SER A 114 -7.54 -24.93 6.77
N PRO A 115 -6.66 -24.04 6.28
CA PRO A 115 -5.32 -24.46 5.88
C PRO A 115 -4.54 -24.94 7.09
N ALA A 116 -3.94 -26.11 6.94
CA ALA A 116 -3.33 -26.90 7.99
C ALA A 116 -1.88 -26.47 8.26
N VAL A 117 -1.13 -26.21 7.18
CA VAL A 117 0.31 -25.94 7.22
C VAL A 117 0.69 -25.03 6.05
N CYS A 118 1.50 -24.00 6.30
CA CYS A 118 2.05 -23.17 5.23
C CYS A 118 3.59 -23.13 5.29
N ASP A 119 4.22 -23.13 4.12
CA ASP A 119 5.66 -23.02 3.92
C ASP A 119 6.00 -21.88 2.93
N GLY A 120 7.28 -21.77 2.54
CA GLY A 120 7.71 -20.75 1.56
C GLY A 120 7.20 -20.99 0.12
N GLY A 121 6.57 -22.14 -0.15
CA GLY A 121 5.98 -22.52 -1.44
C GLY A 121 4.47 -22.30 -1.52
N GLY A 122 3.78 -22.26 -0.39
CA GLY A 122 2.34 -21.97 -0.29
C GLY A 122 1.68 -22.55 0.95
N CYS A 123 0.35 -22.63 0.96
CA CYS A 123 -0.41 -23.25 2.05
C CYS A 123 -1.03 -24.56 1.59
N TRP A 124 -1.00 -25.57 2.46
CA TRP A 124 -1.69 -26.82 2.29
C TRP A 124 -2.96 -26.83 3.15
N VAL A 125 -4.07 -27.21 2.54
CA VAL A 125 -5.31 -27.53 3.25
C VAL A 125 -5.29 -28.99 3.70
N ASP A 126 -6.10 -29.33 4.72
CA ASP A 126 -6.16 -30.67 5.33
C ASP A 126 -6.47 -31.80 4.31
N ASP A 127 -7.06 -31.45 3.16
CA ASP A 127 -7.37 -32.33 2.04
C ASP A 127 -6.17 -32.61 1.11
N GLY A 128 -5.01 -32.00 1.38
CA GLY A 128 -3.80 -32.11 0.55
C GLY A 128 -3.79 -31.17 -0.65
N THR A 129 -4.73 -30.23 -0.78
CA THR A 129 -4.71 -29.24 -1.87
C THR A 129 -3.70 -28.14 -1.58
N HIS A 130 -2.86 -27.81 -2.57
CA HIS A 130 -1.89 -26.72 -2.46
C HIS A 130 -2.49 -25.39 -2.94
N LEU A 131 -2.64 -24.44 -2.03
CA LEU A 131 -3.10 -23.07 -2.29
C LEU A 131 -1.93 -22.22 -2.79
N ARG A 132 -1.94 -21.89 -4.09
CA ARG A 132 -1.00 -20.94 -4.71
C ARG A 132 -1.20 -19.50 -4.23
N ARG A 133 -2.37 -19.18 -3.66
CA ARG A 133 -2.68 -17.85 -3.16
C ARG A 133 -3.18 -17.96 -1.73
N VAL A 134 -2.43 -17.33 -0.86
CA VAL A 134 -2.61 -17.26 0.59
C VAL A 134 -3.63 -16.14 0.86
N PRO A 135 -4.86 -16.44 1.31
CA PRO A 135 -5.84 -15.40 1.62
C PRO A 135 -5.36 -14.56 2.83
N PRO A 136 -5.75 -13.28 2.93
CA PRO A 136 -5.32 -12.39 4.00
C PRO A 136 -5.83 -12.81 5.39
N ASP A 137 -6.88 -13.63 5.45
CA ASP A 137 -7.58 -14.00 6.68
C ASP A 137 -7.22 -15.42 7.17
N LEU A 138 -5.94 -15.79 7.05
CA LEU A 138 -5.47 -17.06 7.56
C LEU A 138 -5.52 -17.12 9.08
N ARG A 139 -6.00 -18.24 9.61
CA ARG A 139 -6.11 -18.46 11.06
C ARG A 139 -5.37 -19.74 11.42
N GLY A 140 -4.34 -19.60 12.24
CA GLY A 140 -3.63 -20.69 12.88
C GLY A 140 -4.17 -20.98 14.28
N PRO A 141 -3.54 -21.93 15.01
CA PRO A 141 -3.98 -22.36 16.34
C PRO A 141 -4.03 -21.24 17.38
N GLY A 142 -3.11 -20.27 17.32
CA GLY A 142 -3.06 -19.12 18.24
C GLY A 142 -3.74 -17.84 17.73
N GLY A 143 -4.32 -17.84 16.53
CA GLY A 143 -5.03 -16.67 16.00
C GLY A 143 -4.79 -16.38 14.51
N LEU A 144 -4.97 -15.12 14.11
CA LEU A 144 -4.76 -14.70 12.72
C LEU A 144 -3.26 -14.70 12.37
N CYS A 145 -2.92 -15.26 11.21
CA CYS A 145 -1.58 -15.27 10.67
C CYS A 145 -1.33 -14.01 9.83
N SER A 146 -0.11 -13.48 9.90
CA SER A 146 0.37 -12.36 9.10
C SER A 146 1.36 -12.82 8.02
N ASN A 147 1.30 -12.23 6.82
CA ASN A 147 2.26 -12.49 5.75
C ASN A 147 3.24 -11.32 5.63
N LEU A 148 4.52 -11.57 5.92
CA LEU A 148 5.60 -10.60 5.81
C LEU A 148 6.63 -11.13 4.81
N GLY A 149 6.60 -10.59 3.59
CA GLY A 149 7.60 -10.92 2.57
C GLY A 149 7.59 -12.38 2.09
N GLY A 150 6.42 -13.04 2.06
CA GLY A 150 6.30 -14.43 1.64
C GLY A 150 6.51 -15.45 2.77
N GLN A 151 6.77 -14.99 3.99
CA GLN A 151 6.75 -15.83 5.18
C GLN A 151 5.45 -15.58 5.96
N LEU A 152 4.80 -16.67 6.38
CA LEU A 152 3.64 -16.62 7.24
C LEU A 152 4.07 -16.73 8.70
N TYR A 153 3.63 -15.78 9.51
CA TYR A 153 3.83 -15.76 10.94
C TYR A 153 2.47 -15.91 11.63
N CYS A 154 2.26 -17.02 12.32
CA CYS A 154 1.08 -17.29 13.12
C CYS A 154 1.46 -17.22 14.61
N PRO A 155 0.70 -16.48 15.44
CA PRO A 155 0.89 -16.47 16.88
C PRO A 155 0.52 -17.83 17.52
#